data_AF-A0AAV7MF11-F1
#
_entry.id   AF-A0AAV7MF11-F1
#
_cell.length_a   1.000
_cell.length_b   1.000
_cell.length_c   1.000
_cell.angle_alpha   90.00
_cell.angle_beta   90.00
_cell.angle_gamma   90.00
#
_symmetry.space_group_name_H-M   'P 1'
#
loop_
_entity.id
_entity.type
_entity.pdbx_description
1 polymer ?
#
loop_
_entity_poly.entity_id
_entity_poly.type
_entity_poly.pdbx_seq_one_letter_code
_entity_poly.pdbx_strand_id
1 'polypeptide(L)' 'RLSNIGIQEKALEWIISFLAGRTQRVRLPPFRSEATEVSCGVPQGSSLSPTLFNVYMSPLAAIARQHNLNIISYADDT' A
#
# COMPACT_ATOMS: atom_id res chain seq x y z
N ARG A 1 -3.05 3.83 -12.07
CA ARG A 1 -2.06 4.38 -11.09
C ARG A 1 -0.71 3.69 -11.23
N LEU A 2 -0.62 2.37 -11.06
CA LEU A 2 0.64 1.62 -11.29
C LEU A 2 1.04 1.58 -12.78
N SER A 3 0.07 1.41 -13.68
CA SER A 3 0.28 1.54 -15.14
C SER A 3 0.84 2.90 -15.56
N ASN A 4 0.38 3.98 -14.92
CA ASN A 4 0.81 5.35 -15.21
C ASN A 4 2.28 5.61 -14.84
N ILE A 5 2.88 4.79 -13.96
CA ILE A 5 4.31 4.85 -13.62
C ILE A 5 5.13 3.78 -14.34
N GLY A 6 4.58 3.18 -15.40
CA GLY A 6 5.29 2.23 -16.26
C GLY A 6 5.18 0.75 -15.84
N ILE A 7 4.44 0.42 -14.77
CA ILE A 7 4.25 -0.99 -14.37
C ILE A 7 3.11 -1.59 -15.20
N GLN A 8 3.44 -2.53 -16.07
CA GLN A 8 2.50 -3.10 -17.04
C GLN A 8 2.57 -4.63 -17.07
N GLU A 9 1.62 -5.24 -17.77
CA GLU A 9 1.55 -6.68 -18.06
C GLU A 9 1.68 -7.55 -16.79
N LYS A 10 2.54 -8.58 -16.84
CA LYS A 10 2.71 -9.57 -15.79
C LYS A 10 3.10 -8.96 -14.44
N ALA A 11 3.87 -7.88 -14.44
CA ALA A 11 4.25 -7.20 -13.21
C ALA A 11 3.01 -6.56 -12.54
N LEU A 12 2.13 -5.95 -13.34
CA LEU A 12 0.88 -5.38 -12.84
C LEU A 12 -0.07 -6.47 -12.33
N GLU A 13 -0.25 -7.55 -13.10
CA GLU A 13 -1.07 -8.70 -12.70
C GLU A 13 -0.58 -9.31 -11.39
N TRP A 14 0.74 -9.47 -11.25
CA TRP A 14 1.36 -9.99 -10.03
C TRP A 14 1.09 -9.07 -8.83
N ILE A 15 1.23 -7.75 -8.96
CA ILE A 15 0.91 -6.81 -7.87
C ILE A 15 -0.59 -6.85 -7.52
N ILE A 16 -1.48 -6.97 -8.51
CA ILE A 16 -2.92 -7.11 -8.26
C ILE A 16 -3.18 -8.38 -7.45
N SER A 17 -2.58 -9.51 -7.84
CA SER A 17 -2.70 -10.77 -7.11
C SER A 17 -2.15 -10.69 -5.68
N PHE A 18 -1.08 -9.92 -5.48
CA PHE A 18 -0.48 -9.68 -4.16
C PHE A 18 -1.41 -8.88 -3.22
N LEU A 19 -2.26 -8.01 -3.77
CA LEU A 19 -3.18 -7.17 -3.00
C LEU A 19 -4.58 -7.78 -2.84
N ALA A 20 -4.97 -8.70 -3.71
CA ALA A 20 -6.31 -9.29 -3.75
C ALA A 20 -6.48 -10.51 -2.82
N GLY A 21 -7.72 -10.84 -2.46
CA GLY A 21 -8.08 -12.09 -1.77
C GLY A 21 -7.52 -12.22 -0.35
N ARG A 22 -7.16 -11.12 0.30
CA ARG A 22 -6.54 -11.12 1.63
C ARG A 22 -7.60 -11.16 2.73
N THR A 23 -7.29 -11.86 3.82
CA THR A 23 -8.08 -11.87 5.05
C THR A 23 -7.19 -11.63 6.26
N GLN A 24 -7.78 -11.14 7.34
CA GLN A 24 -7.11 -10.95 8.63
C GLN A 24 -7.98 -11.52 9.76
N ARG A 25 -7.35 -11.85 10.90
CA ARG A 25 -8.04 -12.22 12.13
C ARG A 25 -7.19 -11.85 13.34
N VAL A 26 -7.81 -11.67 14.49
CA VAL A 26 -7.12 -11.38 15.76
C VAL A 26 -6.93 -12.67 16.55
N ARG A 27 -5.74 -12.85 17.14
CA ARG A 27 -5.42 -13.96 18.04
C ARG A 27 -4.97 -13.40 19.39
N LEU A 28 -5.67 -13.80 20.45
CA LEU A 28 -5.38 -13.46 21.84
C LEU A 28 -5.50 -14.76 22.64
N PRO A 29 -4.39 -15.46 22.99
CA PRO A 29 -4.48 -16.78 23.61
C PRO A 29 -5.44 -16.80 24.82
N PRO A 30 -6.38 -17.76 24.91
CA PRO A 30 -6.65 -18.88 23.99
C PRO A 30 -7.60 -18.58 22.81
N PHE A 31 -8.13 -17.36 22.71
CA PHE A 31 -9.14 -16.92 21.75
C PHE A 31 -8.62 -16.60 20.35
N ARG A 32 -9.52 -16.71 19.36
CA ARG A 32 -9.35 -16.30 17.97
C ARG A 32 -10.65 -15.70 17.46
N SER A 33 -10.57 -14.61 16.71
CA SER A 33 -11.72 -14.06 15.99
C SER A 33 -12.00 -14.85 14.71
N GLU A 34 -13.20 -14.64 14.16
CA GLU A 34 -13.48 -14.96 12.76
C GLU A 34 -12.54 -14.21 11.82
N ALA A 35 -12.34 -14.77 10.63
CA ALA A 35 -11.59 -14.11 9.57
C ALA A 35 -12.45 -13.02 8.91
N THR A 36 -11.83 -11.90 8.58
CA THR A 36 -12.47 -10.79 7.88
C THR A 36 -11.65 -10.43 6.65
N GLU A 37 -12.33 -10.12 5.54
CA GLU A 37 -11.68 -9.69 4.31
C GLU A 37 -10.97 -8.34 4.48
N VAL A 38 -9.85 -8.20 3.78
CA VAL A 38 -9.04 -6.97 3.74
C VAL A 38 -9.11 -6.39 2.35
N SER A 39 -9.95 -5.37 2.19
CA SER A 39 -10.19 -4.70 0.90
C SER A 39 -9.22 -3.56 0.59
N CYS A 40 -8.43 -3.11 1.58
CA CYS A 40 -7.53 -1.97 1.44
C CYS A 40 -6.17 -2.19 2.12
N GLY A 41 -5.23 -1.29 1.85
CA GLY A 41 -3.87 -1.35 2.38
C GLY A 41 -3.00 -2.41 1.71
N VAL A 42 -1.81 -2.60 2.26
CA VAL A 42 -0.78 -3.53 1.78
C VAL A 42 -0.43 -4.56 2.88
N PRO A 43 0.01 -5.79 2.55
CA PRO A 43 0.42 -6.78 3.55
C PRO A 43 1.56 -6.29 4.45
N GLN A 44 1.37 -6.27 5.77
CA GLN A 44 2.46 -5.91 6.69
C GLN A 44 3.53 -7.02 6.73
N GLY A 45 4.80 -6.63 6.82
CA GLY A 45 5.93 -7.56 6.85
C GLY A 45 6.45 -8.01 5.47
N SER A 46 5.82 -7.56 4.37
CA SER A 46 6.36 -7.77 3.02
C SER A 46 7.33 -6.63 2.63
N SER A 47 8.41 -6.98 1.92
CA SER A 47 9.37 -6.02 1.37
C SER A 47 8.79 -5.13 0.27
N LEU A 48 7.74 -5.58 -0.43
CA LEU A 48 7.09 -4.81 -1.49
C LEU A 48 6.15 -3.72 -0.94
N SER A 49 5.61 -3.95 0.25
CA SER A 49 4.57 -3.10 0.83
C SER A 49 5.00 -1.64 1.04
N PRO A 50 6.21 -1.33 1.58
CA PRO A 50 6.69 0.04 1.68
C PRO A 50 6.81 0.74 0.32
N THR A 51 7.25 0.05 -0.73
CA THR A 51 7.35 0.62 -2.08
C THR A 51 5.96 0.97 -2.63
N LEU A 52 4.99 0.07 -2.50
CA LEU A 52 3.61 0.33 -2.92
C LEU A 52 2.96 1.47 -2.12
N PHE A 53 3.29 1.58 -0.83
CA PHE A 53 2.85 2.69 0.01
C PHE A 53 3.41 4.03 -0.50
N ASN A 54 4.71 4.12 -0.80
CA ASN A 54 5.31 5.33 -1.34
C ASN A 54 4.70 5.74 -2.70
N VAL A 55 4.40 4.77 -3.57
CA VAL A 55 3.69 5.03 -4.83
C VAL A 55 2.31 5.59 -4.56
N TYR A 56 1.58 5.02 -3.59
CA TYR A 56 0.26 5.51 -3.19
C TYR A 56 0.30 6.95 -2.65
N MET A 57 1.34 7.31 -1.89
CA MET A 57 1.54 8.64 -1.31
C MET A 57 2.10 9.68 -2.28
N SER A 58 2.69 9.28 -3.40
CA SER A 58 3.31 10.21 -4.37
C SER A 58 2.43 11.40 -4.84
N PRO A 59 1.09 11.29 -4.97
CA PRO A 59 0.26 12.45 -5.30
C PRO A 59 0.29 13.56 -4.25
N LEU A 60 0.50 13.22 -2.96
CA LEU A 60 0.57 14.22 -1.88
C LEU A 60 1.76 15.16 -2.09
N ALA A 61 2.92 14.61 -2.45
CA ALA A 61 4.10 15.40 -2.80
C ALA A 61 3.87 16.26 -4.06
N ALA A 62 3.08 15.77 -5.03
CA ALA A 62 2.73 16.56 -6.20
C ALA A 62 1.85 17.77 -5.85
N ILE A 63 0.84 17.58 -5.00
CA ILE A 63 -0.03 18.65 -4.49
C ILE A 63 0.79 19.68 -3.71
N ALA A 64 1.68 19.24 -2.82
CA ALA A 64 2.55 20.14 -2.07
C ALA A 64 3.38 21.07 -2.97
N ARG A 65 3.98 20.51 -4.03
CA ARG A 65 4.74 21.29 -5.02
C ARG A 65 3.86 22.28 -5.77
N GLN A 66 2.62 21.92 -6.11
CA GLN A 66 1.66 22.84 -6.75
C GLN A 66 1.36 24.07 -5.90
N HIS A 67 1.47 23.95 -4.57
CA HIS A 67 1.27 25.04 -3.61
C HIS A 67 2.59 25.68 -3.11
N ASN A 68 3.72 25.41 -3.75
CA ASN A 68 5.05 25.90 -3.36
C ASN A 68 5.46 25.53 -1.92
N LEU A 69 4.98 24.39 -1.41
CA LEU A 69 5.37 23.86 -0.11
C LEU A 69 6.62 22.98 -0.26
N ASN A 70 7.59 23.19 0.62
CA ASN A 70 8.74 22.31 0.73
C ASN A 70 8.44 21.21 1.76
N ILE A 71 8.42 19.96 1.32
CA ILE A 71 8.07 18.80 2.15
C ILE A 71 9.17 17.76 2.07
N ILE A 72 9.51 17.20 3.23
CA ILE A 72 10.35 16.01 3.37
C ILE A 72 9.45 14.91 3.91
N SER A 73 9.36 13.79 3.20
CA SER A 73 8.53 12.67 3.61
C SER A 73 9.38 11.41 3.74
N TYR A 74 9.12 10.62 4.78
CA TYR A 74 9.72 9.34 5.02
C TYR A 74 8.65 8.34 5.46
N ALA A 75 8.36 7.35 4.63
CA ALA A 75 7.24 6.43 4.84
C ALA A 75 5.93 7.21 5.07
N ASP A 76 5.24 7.00 6.18
CA ASP A 76 4.01 7.69 6.57
C ASP A 76 4.22 9.05 7.25
N ASP A 77 5.45 9.36 7.69
CA ASP A 77 5.81 10.69 8.22
C ASP A 77 5.98 11.68 7.06
N THR A 78 5.21 12.77 7.10
CA THR A 78 5.18 13.82 6.06
C THR A 78 5.26 15.21 6.67
#